data_AF-A0A6M3KYW2-F1
#
_entry.id   AF-A0A6M3KYW2-F1
#
_cell.length_a   1.000
_cell.length_b   1.000
_cell.length_c   1.000
_cell.angle_alpha   90.00
_cell.angle_beta   90.00
_cell.angle_gamma   90.00
#
_symmetry.space_group_name_H-M   'P 1'
#
loop_
_entity.id
_entity.type
_entity.pdbx_description
1 polymer ?
#
loop_
_entity_poly.entity_id
_entity_poly.type
_entity_poly.pdbx_seq_one_letter_code
_entity_poly.pdbx_strand_id
1 'polypeptide(L)'
;MARASLTTKADEGSTYVVRATYYDEDSNAVTPDSVVWTLTDGDGAIVNSREDVSIAVPSTYNDIVLGAADLKCSSGKDETRVLMLEYVYDSSAGNNLPGTAQVSFIVQKLQTVVAR
;
A
#
# COMPACT_ATOMS: atom_id res chain seq x y z
N MET A 1 3.05 6.35 15.53
CA MET A 1 2.47 5.03 15.10
C MET A 1 1.56 5.24 13.89
N ALA A 2 1.93 4.70 12.72
CA ALA A 2 1.08 4.76 11.54
C ALA A 2 -0.06 3.72 11.62
N ARG A 3 -1.30 4.14 11.38
CA ARG A 3 -2.48 3.27 11.41
C ARG A 3 -3.20 3.36 10.07
N ALA A 4 -2.97 2.39 9.19
CA ALA A 4 -3.70 2.24 7.94
C ALA A 4 -4.75 1.13 8.12
N SER A 5 -6.02 1.46 7.91
CA SER A 5 -7.11 0.48 7.89
C SER A 5 -7.96 0.77 6.66
N LEU A 6 -7.76 0.00 5.59
CA LEU A 6 -8.57 0.09 4.39
C LEU A 6 -9.72 -0.92 4.49
N THR A 7 -10.93 -0.43 4.72
CA THR A 7 -12.15 -1.24 4.88
C THR A 7 -12.88 -1.51 3.56
N THR A 8 -12.46 -0.91 2.45
CA THR A 8 -13.08 -1.07 1.13
C THR A 8 -12.34 -2.14 0.33
N LYS A 9 -13.07 -3.16 -0.13
CA LYS A 9 -12.56 -4.09 -1.15
C LYS A 9 -12.15 -3.30 -2.40
N ALA A 10 -11.12 -3.77 -3.08
CA ALA A 10 -10.74 -3.28 -4.40
C ALA A 10 -11.43 -4.13 -5.47
N ASP A 11 -12.01 -3.54 -6.50
CA ASP A 11 -12.54 -4.32 -7.62
C ASP A 11 -11.40 -4.66 -8.59
N GLU A 12 -11.33 -5.93 -9.01
CA GLU A 12 -10.35 -6.37 -10.00
C GLU A 12 -10.42 -5.50 -11.26
N GLY A 13 -9.26 -5.10 -11.78
CA GLY A 13 -9.16 -4.31 -13.00
C GLY A 13 -9.51 -2.83 -12.86
N SER A 14 -9.80 -2.35 -11.64
CA SER A 14 -10.11 -0.94 -11.37
C SER A 14 -8.89 -0.13 -10.93
N THR A 15 -9.13 1.06 -10.37
CA THR A 15 -8.12 1.86 -9.65
C THR A 15 -8.42 1.82 -8.17
N TYR A 16 -7.38 1.63 -7.36
CA TYR A 16 -7.50 1.63 -5.90
C TYR A 16 -6.42 2.53 -5.30
N VAL A 17 -6.79 3.36 -4.32
CA VAL A 17 -5.87 4.34 -3.73
C VAL A 17 -5.64 3.98 -2.26
N VAL A 18 -4.38 3.77 -1.91
CA VAL A 18 -3.92 3.57 -0.54
C VAL A 18 -3.25 4.85 -0.07
N ARG A 19 -3.83 5.47 0.96
CA ARG A 19 -3.21 6.65 1.60
C ARG A 19 -2.27 6.23 2.72
N ALA A 20 -1.00 6.54 2.55
CA ALA A 20 0.02 6.45 3.59
C ALA A 20 0.05 7.76 4.41
N THR A 21 0.12 7.66 5.73
CA THR A 21 0.30 8.80 6.65
C THR A 21 1.34 8.43 7.70
N TYR A 22 2.22 9.37 8.04
CA TYR A 22 3.38 9.11 8.90
C TYR A 22 3.29 9.94 10.18
N TYR A 23 3.55 9.28 11.31
CA TYR A 23 3.48 9.90 12.63
C TYR A 23 4.64 9.43 13.51
N ASP A 24 5.25 10.39 14.22
CA ASP A 24 6.30 10.14 15.20
C ASP A 24 5.78 9.45 16.48
N GLU A 25 6.65 9.35 17.49
CA GLU A 25 6.36 8.82 18.82
C GLU A 25 5.32 9.64 19.60
N ASP A 26 5.18 10.92 19.29
CA ASP A 26 4.29 11.89 19.94
C ASP A 26 2.98 12.11 19.15
N SER A 27 2.76 11.33 18.09
CA SER A 27 1.60 11.43 17.18
C SER A 27 1.55 12.72 16.36
N ASN A 28 2.68 13.42 16.18
CA ASN A 28 2.78 14.51 15.22
C ASN A 28 2.99 13.95 13.81
N ALA A 29 2.38 14.59 12.82
CA ALA A 29 2.60 14.23 11.43
C ALA A 29 4.04 14.57 11.02
N VAL A 30 4.74 13.63 10.40
CA VAL A 30 6.12 13.80 9.92
C VAL A 30 6.19 13.64 8.42
N THR A 31 7.15 14.32 7.79
CA THR A 31 7.51 14.08 6.39
C THR A 31 8.75 13.19 6.38
N PRO A 32 8.68 11.95 5.86
CA PRO A 32 9.86 11.09 5.76
C PRO A 32 10.90 11.64 4.79
N ASP A 33 12.17 11.31 4.99
CA ASP A 33 13.27 11.60 4.06
C ASP A 33 13.24 10.67 2.85
N SER A 34 12.81 9.43 3.06
CA SER A 34 12.61 8.45 2.00
C SER A 34 11.42 7.55 2.31
N VAL A 35 10.74 7.10 1.26
CA VAL A 35 9.65 6.13 1.34
C VAL A 35 9.75 5.19 0.15
N VAL A 36 9.71 3.88 0.44
CA VAL A 36 9.55 2.81 -0.55
C VAL A 36 8.33 1.97 -0.18
N TRP A 37 7.69 1.39 -1.19
CA TRP A 37 6.60 0.46 -0.96
C TRP A 37 6.70 -0.77 -1.87
N THR A 38 6.22 -1.88 -1.32
CA THR A 38 6.17 -3.18 -1.99
C THR A 38 4.76 -3.72 -1.94
N LEU A 39 4.28 -4.29 -3.04
CA LEU A 39 2.97 -4.95 -3.11
C LEU A 39 3.15 -6.45 -3.34
N THR A 40 2.58 -7.22 -2.43
CA THR A 40 2.57 -8.69 -2.50
C THR A 40 1.15 -9.25 -2.48
N ASP A 41 1.03 -10.53 -2.82
CA ASP A 41 -0.18 -11.32 -2.55
C ASP A 41 -0.22 -11.81 -1.09
N GLY A 42 -1.24 -12.61 -0.75
CA GLY A 42 -1.40 -13.17 0.59
C GLY A 42 -0.31 -14.16 1.01
N ASP A 43 0.47 -14.69 0.06
CA ASP A 43 1.55 -15.65 0.29
C ASP A 43 2.94 -14.97 0.25
N GLY A 44 2.98 -13.66 0.00
CA GLY A 44 4.20 -12.86 -0.04
C GLY A 44 4.87 -12.77 -1.40
N ALA A 45 4.25 -13.25 -2.48
CA ALA A 45 4.82 -13.11 -3.83
C ALA A 45 4.63 -11.68 -4.35
N ILE A 46 5.67 -11.13 -4.98
CA ILE A 46 5.64 -9.78 -5.59
C ILE A 46 4.57 -9.71 -6.68
N VAL A 47 3.71 -8.70 -6.60
CA VAL A 47 2.66 -8.44 -7.57
C VAL A 47 3.13 -7.39 -8.57
N ASN A 48 3.02 -7.71 -9.87
CA ASN A 48 3.21 -6.75 -10.97
C ASN A 48 4.54 -5.95 -10.90
N SER A 49 5.62 -6.61 -10.48
CA SER A 49 6.96 -6.00 -10.33
C SER A 49 6.97 -4.77 -9.41
N ARG A 50 6.07 -4.71 -8.43
CA ARG A 50 5.99 -3.66 -7.42
C ARG A 50 6.83 -4.03 -6.20
N GLU A 51 8.12 -4.20 -6.41
CA GLU A 51 9.12 -4.37 -5.37
C GLU A 51 9.90 -3.06 -5.21
N ASP A 52 10.03 -2.58 -3.99
CA ASP A 52 10.83 -1.41 -3.59
C ASP A 52 10.56 -0.15 -4.42
N VAL A 53 9.29 0.13 -4.70
CA VAL A 53 8.89 1.28 -5.50
C VAL A 53 9.06 2.56 -4.70
N SER A 54 9.95 3.45 -5.14
CA SER A 54 10.23 4.71 -4.45
C SER A 54 9.15 5.77 -4.69
N ILE A 55 8.85 6.53 -3.64
CA ILE A 55 8.04 7.75 -3.75
C ILE A 55 9.00 8.94 -3.92
N ALA A 56 8.95 9.57 -5.10
CA ALA A 56 9.91 10.62 -5.47
C ALA A 56 9.84 11.87 -4.59
N VAL A 57 8.65 12.20 -4.05
CA VAL A 57 8.45 13.35 -3.17
C VAL A 57 7.65 12.89 -1.94
N PRO A 58 8.32 12.47 -0.85
CA PRO A 58 7.67 12.23 0.42
C PRO A 58 6.94 13.48 0.93
N SER A 59 5.86 13.25 1.66
CA SER A 59 5.05 14.29 2.30
C SER A 59 4.50 13.74 3.62
N THR A 60 3.78 14.55 4.40
CA THR A 60 3.06 14.08 5.59
C THR A 60 2.02 12.99 5.26
N TYR A 61 1.60 12.92 4.01
CA TYR A 61 0.87 11.79 3.44
C TYR A 61 1.26 11.56 1.97
N ASN A 62 1.16 10.32 1.50
CA ASN A 62 1.31 9.99 0.08
C ASN A 62 0.17 9.06 -0.36
N ASP A 63 -0.42 9.34 -1.52
CA ASP A 63 -1.41 8.47 -2.14
C ASP A 63 -0.71 7.50 -3.10
N ILE A 64 -0.79 6.21 -2.80
CA ILE A 64 -0.28 5.13 -3.65
C ILE A 64 -1.44 4.64 -4.52
N VAL A 65 -1.32 4.86 -5.82
CA VAL A 65 -2.35 4.51 -6.80
C VAL A 65 -2.02 3.16 -7.41
N LEU A 66 -2.86 2.17 -7.10
CA LEU A 66 -2.82 0.83 -7.66
C LEU A 66 -3.71 0.75 -8.89
N GLY A 67 -3.15 0.26 -10.00
CA GLY A 67 -3.84 0.13 -11.27
C GLY A 67 -4.36 -1.29 -11.52
N ALA A 68 -5.03 -1.47 -12.66
CA ALA A 68 -5.67 -2.73 -13.05
C ALA A 68 -4.74 -3.96 -12.96
N ALA A 69 -3.46 -3.81 -13.32
CA ALA A 69 -2.47 -4.89 -13.25
C ALA A 69 -2.07 -5.25 -11.81
N ASP A 70 -2.03 -4.28 -10.91
CA ASP A 70 -1.78 -4.48 -9.47
C ASP A 70 -2.95 -5.22 -8.80
N LEU A 71 -4.16 -5.05 -9.36
CA LEU A 71 -5.42 -5.60 -8.87
C LEU A 71 -5.91 -6.79 -9.70
N LYS A 72 -5.07 -7.46 -10.49
CA LYS A 72 -5.49 -8.61 -11.31
C LYS A 72 -5.57 -9.89 -10.47
N CYS A 73 -6.68 -10.61 -10.50
CA CYS A 73 -6.79 -11.93 -9.85
C CYS A 73 -6.37 -13.06 -10.81
N SER A 74 -5.57 -13.99 -10.31
CA SER A 74 -4.93 -15.09 -11.04
C SER A 74 -5.81 -16.33 -11.14
N SER A 75 -6.63 -16.58 -10.11
CA SER A 75 -7.31 -17.87 -9.89
C SER A 75 -8.83 -17.84 -10.11
N GLY A 76 -9.37 -16.76 -10.67
CA GLY A 76 -10.82 -16.58 -10.81
C GLY A 76 -11.54 -16.46 -9.46
N LYS A 77 -10.82 -16.16 -8.39
CA LYS A 77 -11.30 -15.96 -7.02
C LYS A 77 -10.81 -14.61 -6.50
N ASP A 78 -11.44 -14.15 -5.43
CA ASP A 78 -10.93 -13.01 -4.66
C ASP A 78 -9.51 -13.31 -4.18
N GLU A 79 -8.66 -12.28 -4.16
CA GLU A 79 -7.27 -12.41 -3.73
C GLU A 79 -6.90 -11.32 -2.74
N THR A 80 -6.06 -11.67 -1.76
CA THR A 80 -5.49 -10.69 -0.84
C THR A 80 -4.35 -9.94 -1.53
N ARG A 81 -4.24 -8.65 -1.24
CA ARG A 81 -3.05 -7.85 -1.50
C ARG A 81 -2.53 -7.30 -0.18
N VAL A 82 -1.22 -7.26 -0.05
CA VAL A 82 -0.53 -6.67 1.09
C VAL A 82 0.40 -5.58 0.56
N LEU A 83 0.18 -4.35 1.02
CA LEU A 83 1.06 -3.23 0.74
C LEU A 83 1.94 -2.98 1.97
N MET A 84 3.24 -3.14 1.79
CA MET A 84 4.26 -2.83 2.79
C MET A 84 4.89 -1.48 2.45
N LEU A 85 5.09 -0.66 3.47
CA LEU A 85 5.75 0.62 3.42
C LEU A 85 6.97 0.59 4.33
N GLU A 86 8.08 1.06 3.82
CA GLU A 86 9.32 1.29 4.56
C GLU A 86 9.74 2.74 4.32
N TYR A 87 10.10 3.43 5.39
CA TYR A 87 10.43 4.85 5.34
C TYR A 87 11.49 5.21 6.37
N VAL A 88 12.18 6.31 6.11
CA VAL A 88 13.17 6.91 7.02
C VAL A 88 12.70 8.30 7.38
N TYR A 89 12.74 8.67 8.65
CA TYR A 89 12.30 9.98 9.14
C TYR A 89 13.14 10.46 10.32
N ASP A 90 13.10 11.77 10.56
CA ASP A 90 13.66 12.40 11.76
C ASP A 90 12.54 12.77 12.75
N SER A 91 12.82 12.68 14.05
CA SER A 91 11.94 13.16 15.12
C SER A 91 12.73 13.63 16.34
N SER A 92 12.04 14.04 17.41
CA SER A 92 12.66 14.32 18.70
C SER A 92 13.45 13.14 19.28
N ALA A 93 13.09 11.91 18.92
CA ALA A 93 13.79 10.71 19.34
C ALA A 93 15.12 10.47 18.61
N GLY A 94 15.38 11.13 17.47
CA GLY A 94 16.62 11.01 16.74
C GLY A 94 16.48 11.23 15.22
N ASN A 95 17.58 11.02 14.52
CA ASN A 95 17.65 11.17 13.07
C ASN A 95 17.80 9.82 12.36
N ASN A 96 17.37 9.74 11.10
CA ASN A 96 17.38 8.55 10.26
C ASN A 96 16.69 7.35 10.91
N LEU A 97 15.56 7.60 11.58
CA LEU A 97 14.79 6.56 12.23
C LEU A 97 14.05 5.71 11.18
N PRO A 98 14.17 4.37 11.23
CA PRO A 98 13.42 3.50 10.35
C PRO A 98 11.97 3.40 10.81
N GLY A 99 11.04 3.47 9.87
CA GLY A 99 9.63 3.22 10.06
C GLY A 99 9.13 2.17 9.08
N THR A 100 8.23 1.31 9.55
CA THR A 100 7.54 0.33 8.72
C THR A 100 6.04 0.38 8.97
N ALA A 101 5.25 0.12 7.93
CA ALA A 101 3.81 -0.03 8.03
C ALA A 101 3.33 -1.04 7.00
N GLN A 102 2.22 -1.71 7.29
CA GLN A 102 1.59 -2.61 6.33
C GLN A 102 0.07 -2.48 6.38
N VAL A 103 -0.56 -2.73 5.24
CA VAL A 103 -2.01 -2.87 5.14
C VAL A 103 -2.35 -4.01 4.19
N SER A 104 -3.36 -4.79 4.54
CA SER A 104 -3.92 -5.81 3.67
C SER A 104 -5.34 -5.43 3.27
N PHE A 105 -5.71 -5.80 2.05
CA PHE A 105 -7.06 -5.62 1.52
C PHE A 105 -7.41 -6.74 0.55
N ILE A 106 -8.70 -6.95 0.32
CA ILE A 106 -9.19 -7.97 -0.61
C ILE A 106 -9.46 -7.32 -1.96
N VAL A 107 -8.93 -7.92 -3.02
CA VAL A 107 -9.31 -7.67 -4.41
C VAL A 107 -10.45 -8.63 -4.75
N GLN A 108 -11.62 -8.07 -5.06
CA GLN A 108 -12.80 -8.81 -5.45
C GLN A 108 -12.73 -9.16 -6.93
N LYS A 109 -12.86 -10.45 -7.24
CA LYS A 109 -12.93 -10.92 -8.63
C LYS A 109 -14.23 -10.45 -9.27
N LEU A 110 -14.14 -9.80 -10.42
CA LEU A 110 -15.33 -9.47 -11.20
C LEU A 110 -15.79 -10.69 -12.00
N GLN A 111 -17.07 -11.03 -11.86
CA GLN A 111 -17.72 -12.07 -12.66
C GLN A 111 -18.15 -11.46 -13.99
N THR A 112 -17.81 -12.12 -15.10
CA THR A 112 -18.35 -11.73 -16.41
C THR A 112 -19.85 -11.99 -16.41
N VAL A 113 -20.66 -10.93 -16.52
CA VAL A 113 -22.09 -11.08 -16.79
C VAL A 113 -22.24 -11.47 -18.26
N VAL A 114 -22.57 -12.74 -18.53
CA VAL A 114 -22.92 -13.19 -19.88
C VAL A 114 -24.41 -12.89 -20.06
N ALA A 115 -24.74 -11.86 -20.83
CA ALA A 115 -26.10 -11.63 -21.27
C ALA A 115 -26.54 -12.83 -22.14
N ARG A 116 -27.63 -13.48 -21.75
CA ARG A 116 -28.31 -14.50 -22.56
C ARG A 116 -29.26 -13.85 -23.54
#